data_AF-A0A8C0QTI6-F1
#
_entry.id   AF-A0A8C0QTI6-F1
#
_cell.length_a   1.000
_cell.length_b   1.000
_cell.length_c   1.000
_cell.angle_alpha   90.00
_cell.angle_beta   90.00
_cell.angle_gamma   90.00
#
_symmetry.space_group_name_H-M   'P 1'
#
loop_
_entity.id
_entity.type
_entity.pdbx_description
1 polymer ?
#
loop_
_entity_poly.entity_id
_entity_poly.type
_entity_poly.pdbx_seq_one_letter_code
_entity_poly.pdbx_strand_id
1 'polypeptide(L)'
;MPRYCLFGDTVNTASRMESTGLPYRIHVSGSTAQTLRSLDEGYRIDIRGQTELKGKGVEETYWLVGKAGFPGSLPTPLDIKPGDPWQDLINQEIRVAFDKARQSMARPGSSSKAFAGP
;
A
#
# COMPACT_ATOMS: atom_id res chain seq x y z
N MET A 1 -15.97 -14.85 21.66
CA MET A 1 -15.41 -13.50 21.93
C MET A 1 -15.99 -12.53 20.91
N PRO A 2 -16.63 -11.41 21.32
CA PRO A 2 -17.22 -10.47 20.38
C PRO A 2 -16.15 -9.78 19.51
N ARG A 3 -16.42 -9.60 18.21
CA ARG A 3 -15.59 -8.85 17.26
C ARG A 3 -16.36 -7.64 16.76
N TYR A 4 -15.76 -6.46 16.83
CA TYR A 4 -16.33 -5.24 16.25
C TYR A 4 -16.04 -5.20 14.76
N CYS A 5 -17.08 -4.97 13.95
CA CYS A 5 -17.00 -4.91 12.50
C CYS A 5 -17.65 -3.60 12.01
N LEU A 6 -17.03 -2.94 11.04
CA LEU A 6 -17.61 -1.80 10.33
C LEU A 6 -18.30 -2.30 9.05
N PHE A 7 -19.43 -1.70 8.70
CA PHE A 7 -20.23 -2.07 7.53
C PHE A 7 -20.67 -0.83 6.76
N GLY A 8 -20.98 -1.00 5.48
CA GLY A 8 -21.54 0.04 4.62
C GLY A 8 -20.77 0.24 3.31
N ASP A 9 -21.27 1.16 2.50
CA ASP A 9 -20.78 1.35 1.13
C ASP A 9 -19.35 1.92 1.08
N THR A 10 -18.95 2.69 2.10
CA THR A 10 -17.59 3.22 2.20
C THR A 10 -16.57 2.10 2.35
N VAL A 11 -16.79 1.14 3.26
CA VAL A 11 -15.88 0.01 3.45
C VAL A 11 -15.92 -0.96 2.26
N ASN A 12 -17.09 -1.12 1.62
CA ASN A 12 -17.20 -1.88 0.38
C ASN A 12 -16.42 -1.23 -0.76
N THR A 13 -16.55 0.08 -0.95
CA THR A 13 -15.81 0.83 -1.98
C THR A 13 -14.31 0.75 -1.73
N ALA A 14 -13.87 0.96 -0.48
CA ALA A 14 -12.46 0.86 -0.10
C ALA A 14 -11.88 -0.53 -0.38
N SER A 15 -12.64 -1.60 -0.05
CA SER A 15 -12.25 -2.97 -0.39
C SER A 15 -12.13 -3.19 -1.90
N ARG A 16 -12.99 -2.57 -2.72
CA ARG A 16 -12.86 -2.65 -4.18
C ARG A 16 -11.65 -1.88 -4.71
N MET A 17 -11.39 -0.68 -4.19
CA MET A 17 -10.19 0.10 -4.53
C MET A 17 -8.91 -0.70 -4.24
N GLU A 18 -8.86 -1.37 -3.09
CA GLU A 18 -7.74 -2.25 -2.73
C GLU A 18 -7.64 -3.44 -3.72
N SER A 19 -8.72 -4.20 -3.92
CA SER A 19 -8.71 -5.41 -4.75
C SER A 19 -8.36 -5.17 -6.23
N THR A 20 -8.59 -3.95 -6.73
CA THR A 20 -8.31 -3.51 -8.11
C THR A 20 -7.10 -2.58 -8.19
N GLY A 21 -6.39 -2.42 -7.07
CA GLY A 21 -5.18 -1.62 -6.96
C GLY A 21 -3.99 -2.26 -7.65
N LEU A 22 -2.91 -1.48 -7.77
CA LEU A 22 -1.62 -1.94 -8.24
C LEU A 22 -0.60 -1.77 -7.11
N PRO A 23 0.44 -2.63 -7.05
CA PRO A 23 1.43 -2.59 -6.00
C PRO A 23 2.21 -1.26 -6.03
N TYR A 24 2.64 -0.83 -4.85
CA TYR A 24 3.35 0.44 -4.62
C TYR A 24 2.59 1.69 -5.09
N ARG A 25 1.26 1.62 -5.19
CA ARG A 25 0.38 2.76 -5.48
C ARG A 25 -0.75 2.86 -4.46
N ILE A 26 -1.26 4.07 -4.26
CA ILE A 26 -2.42 4.32 -3.40
C ILE A 26 -3.62 4.64 -4.30
N HIS A 27 -4.56 3.70 -4.37
CA HIS A 27 -5.79 3.85 -5.16
C HIS A 27 -6.83 4.64 -4.37
N VAL A 28 -7.38 5.70 -4.96
CA VAL A 28 -8.40 6.53 -4.32
C VAL A 28 -9.63 6.71 -5.21
N SER A 29 -10.80 6.78 -4.57
CA SER A 29 -12.07 7.10 -5.23
C SER A 29 -12.10 8.55 -5.70
N GLY A 30 -13.00 8.87 -6.65
CA GLY A 30 -13.18 10.25 -7.10
C GLY A 30 -13.59 11.22 -6.00
N SER A 31 -14.47 10.79 -5.08
CA SER A 31 -14.84 11.59 -3.90
C SER A 31 -13.63 11.93 -3.03
N THR A 32 -12.75 10.97 -2.79
CA THR A 32 -11.52 11.17 -2.01
C THR A 32 -10.56 12.10 -2.75
N ALA A 33 -10.39 11.92 -4.06
CA ALA A 33 -9.53 12.78 -4.87
C ALA A 33 -10.01 14.24 -4.86
N GLN A 34 -11.32 14.46 -4.95
CA GLN A 34 -11.91 15.80 -4.87
C GLN A 34 -11.64 16.45 -3.51
N THR A 35 -11.86 15.72 -2.41
CA THR A 35 -11.56 16.21 -1.07
C THR A 35 -10.08 16.57 -0.94
N LEU A 36 -9.15 15.70 -1.35
CA LEU A 36 -7.72 15.96 -1.27
C LEU A 36 -7.28 17.19 -2.09
N ARG A 37 -7.87 17.41 -3.27
CA ARG A 37 -7.63 18.63 -4.06
C ARG A 37 -8.15 19.88 -3.37
N SER A 38 -9.29 19.79 -2.67
CA SER A 38 -9.90 20.93 -1.97
C SER A 38 -9.14 21.38 -0.72
N LEU A 39 -8.31 20.51 -0.14
CA LEU A 39 -7.53 20.83 1.06
C LEU A 39 -6.33 21.76 0.80
N ASP A 40 -5.90 21.87 -0.46
CA ASP A 40 -4.73 22.69 -0.87
C ASP A 40 -3.42 22.39 -0.12
N GLU A 41 -3.27 21.19 0.45
CA GLU A 41 -2.06 20.77 1.19
C GLU A 41 -0.94 20.19 0.30
N GLY A 42 -1.04 20.42 -1.01
CA GLY A 42 -0.06 19.97 -2.01
C GLY A 42 -0.10 18.48 -2.34
N TYR A 43 -1.26 17.81 -2.22
CA TYR A 43 -1.43 16.42 -2.69
C TYR A 43 -1.34 16.35 -4.22
N ARG A 44 -0.56 15.40 -4.73
CA ARG A 44 -0.41 15.11 -6.17
C ARG A 44 -1.23 13.88 -6.51
N ILE A 45 -2.14 14.03 -7.47
CA ILE A 45 -3.13 12.99 -7.81
C ILE A 45 -3.18 12.84 -9.32
N ASP A 46 -2.93 11.63 -9.80
CA ASP A 46 -2.97 11.28 -11.22
C ASP A 46 -4.20 10.46 -11.56
N ILE A 47 -4.73 10.63 -12.77
CA ILE A 47 -5.87 9.84 -13.26
C ILE A 47 -5.40 8.41 -13.49
N ARG A 48 -6.11 7.44 -12.90
CA ARG A 48 -5.94 6.00 -13.22
C ARG A 48 -6.77 5.64 -14.45
N GLY A 49 -7.97 6.20 -14.54
CA GLY A 49 -8.94 5.95 -15.59
C GLY A 49 -10.22 5.29 -15.05
N GLN A 50 -10.98 4.69 -15.97
CA GLN A 50 -12.26 4.07 -15.68
C GLN A 50 -12.06 2.71 -14.97
N THR A 51 -12.77 2.50 -13.86
CA THR A 51 -12.70 1.27 -13.06
C THR A 51 -14.09 0.74 -12.82
N GLU A 52 -14.30 -0.54 -13.14
CA GLU A 52 -15.57 -1.20 -12.83
C GLU A 52 -15.64 -1.57 -11.35
N LEU A 53 -16.64 -1.02 -10.66
CA LEU A 53 -16.93 -1.26 -9.26
C LEU A 53 -18.30 -1.93 -9.14
N LYS A 54 -18.28 -3.17 -8.64
CA LYS A 54 -19.52 -3.94 -8.41
C LYS A 54 -20.50 -3.14 -7.55
N GLY A 55 -21.70 -2.91 -8.09
CA GLY A 55 -22.79 -2.18 -7.42
C GLY A 55 -22.77 -0.65 -7.63
N LYS A 56 -21.69 -0.09 -8.19
CA LYS A 56 -21.59 1.34 -8.55
C LYS A 56 -21.47 1.58 -10.05
N GLY A 57 -21.11 0.55 -10.82
CA GLY A 57 -20.85 0.68 -12.25
C GLY A 57 -19.41 1.11 -12.48
N VAL A 58 -19.17 1.84 -13.57
CA VAL A 58 -17.83 2.30 -13.93
C VAL A 58 -17.62 3.71 -13.39
N GLU A 59 -16.59 3.88 -12.56
CA GLU A 59 -16.22 5.18 -11.99
C GLU A 59 -14.80 5.56 -12.42
N GLU A 60 -14.55 6.86 -12.58
CA GLU A 60 -13.19 7.38 -12.73
C GLU A 60 -12.49 7.38 -11.36
N THR A 61 -11.30 6.80 -11.32
CA THR A 61 -10.49 6.68 -10.11
C THR A 61 -9.09 7.23 -10.32
N TYR A 62 -8.35 7.37 -9.22
CA TYR A 62 -7.11 8.11 -9.21
C TYR A 62 -6.02 7.42 -8.40
N TRP A 63 -4.77 7.76 -8.71
CA TRP A 63 -3.60 7.42 -7.92
C TRP A 63 -3.17 8.63 -7.10
N LEU A 64 -3.03 8.45 -5.79
CA LEU A 64 -2.30 9.42 -4.96
C LEU A 64 -0.80 9.16 -5.12
N VAL A 65 -0.09 10.08 -5.78
CA VAL A 65 1.32 9.91 -6.19
C VAL A 65 2.30 10.73 -5.35
N GLY A 66 1.80 11.55 -4.43
CA GLY A 66 2.66 12.22 -3.46
C GLY A 66 2.02 13.39 -2.75
N LYS A 67 2.81 14.06 -1.92
CA LYS A 67 2.44 15.27 -1.20
C LYS A 67 3.65 16.21 -1.16
N ALA A 68 3.42 17.49 -1.41
CA ALA A 68 4.46 18.52 -1.24
C ALA A 68 4.98 18.51 0.20
N GLY A 69 6.31 18.57 0.35
CA GLY A 69 6.97 18.52 1.66
C GLY A 69 7.03 17.13 2.30
N PHE A 70 6.67 16.05 1.60
CA PHE A 70 6.90 14.70 2.11
C PHE A 70 8.41 14.39 2.11
N PRO A 71 9.03 14.10 3.28
CA PRO A 71 10.48 13.95 3.39
C PRO A 71 10.99 12.59 2.88
N GLY A 72 10.11 11.61 2.69
CA GLY A 72 10.48 10.26 2.26
C GLY A 72 10.52 10.12 0.73
N SER A 73 11.42 9.27 0.24
CA SER A 73 11.32 8.78 -1.14
C SER A 73 10.17 7.78 -1.24
N LEU A 74 9.27 8.00 -2.20
CA LEU A 74 8.21 7.04 -2.50
C LEU A 74 8.81 5.84 -3.27
N PRO A 75 8.29 4.62 -3.06
CA PRO A 75 8.67 3.48 -3.88
C PRO A 75 8.33 3.76 -5.34
N THR A 76 9.19 3.29 -6.24
CA THR A 76 8.92 3.42 -7.68
C THR A 76 7.81 2.43 -8.04
N PRO A 77 6.71 2.88 -8.66
CA PRO A 77 5.67 1.98 -9.11
C PRO A 77 6.21 0.97 -10.13
N LEU A 78 5.76 -0.28 -10.04
CA LEU A 78 6.09 -1.30 -11.04
C LEU A 78 5.39 -0.98 -12.37
N ASP A 79 6.09 -1.19 -13.47
CA ASP A 79 5.52 -1.16 -14.82
C ASP A 79 4.90 -2.53 -15.12
N ILE A 80 3.60 -2.66 -14.88
CA ILE A 80 2.84 -3.91 -15.00
C ILE A 80 2.07 -3.89 -16.32
N LYS A 81 2.32 -4.88 -17.17
CA LYS A 81 1.60 -5.05 -18.43
C LYS A 81 0.46 -6.05 -18.26
N PRO A 82 -0.60 -5.94 -19.09
CA PRO A 82 -1.65 -6.94 -19.11
C PRO A 82 -1.07 -8.34 -19.37
N GLY A 83 -1.34 -9.27 -18.46
CA GLY A 83 -0.82 -10.65 -18.52
C GLY A 83 0.40 -10.93 -17.63
N ASP A 84 1.02 -9.91 -17.04
CA ASP A 84 2.14 -10.13 -16.12
C ASP A 84 1.66 -10.76 -14.79
N PRO A 85 2.34 -11.81 -14.28
CA PRO A 85 2.00 -12.46 -13.01
C PRO A 85 2.55 -11.67 -11.81
N TRP A 86 2.35 -10.35 -11.79
CA TRP A 86 2.92 -9.46 -10.78
C TRP A 86 2.46 -9.79 -9.36
N GLN A 87 1.26 -10.36 -9.21
CA GLN A 87 0.70 -10.78 -7.92
C GLN A 87 1.56 -11.87 -7.27
N ASP A 88 2.03 -12.84 -8.06
CA ASP A 88 2.88 -13.92 -7.57
C ASP A 88 4.26 -13.41 -7.16
N LEU A 89 4.82 -12.48 -7.94
CA LEU A 89 6.11 -11.85 -7.65
C LEU A 89 6.07 -11.09 -6.32
N ILE A 90 5.04 -10.26 -6.12
CA ILE A 90 4.84 -9.51 -4.87
C ILE A 90 4.62 -10.46 -3.69
N ASN A 91 3.81 -11.51 -3.88
CA ASN A 91 3.59 -12.51 -2.84
C ASN A 91 4.88 -13.25 -2.44
N GLN A 92 5.75 -13.55 -3.41
CA GLN A 92 7.05 -14.15 -3.15
C GLN A 92 7.98 -13.17 -2.42
N GLU A 93 8.04 -11.91 -2.84
CA GLU A 93 8.82 -10.86 -2.18
C GLU A 93 8.42 -10.69 -0.71
N ILE A 94 7.11 -10.63 -0.45
CA ILE A 94 6.54 -10.53 0.90
C ILE A 94 6.98 -11.73 1.75
N ARG A 95 6.89 -12.95 1.22
CA ARG A 95 7.31 -14.18 1.92
C ARG A 95 8.80 -14.13 2.29
N VAL A 96 9.65 -13.79 1.32
CA VAL A 96 11.11 -13.68 1.54
C VAL A 96 11.43 -12.60 2.57
N ALA A 97 10.75 -11.45 2.52
CA ALA A 97 10.94 -10.37 3.48
C ALA A 97 10.57 -10.82 4.90
N PHE A 98 9.44 -11.51 5.09
CA PHE A 98 9.04 -12.06 6.37
C PHE A 98 10.02 -13.13 6.88
N ASP A 99 10.49 -14.04 6.01
CA ASP A 99 11.46 -15.07 6.39
C ASP A 99 12.80 -14.46 6.83
N LYS A 100 13.29 -13.45 6.10
CA LYS A 100 14.51 -12.71 6.46
C LYS A 100 14.35 -11.99 7.80
N ALA A 101 13.21 -11.35 8.04
CA ALA A 101 12.90 -10.69 9.32
C ALA A 101 12.90 -11.71 10.48
N ARG A 102 12.29 -12.88 10.30
CA ARG A 102 12.30 -13.97 11.29
C ARG A 102 13.70 -14.48 11.59
N GLN A 103 14.53 -14.68 10.56
CA GLN A 103 15.93 -15.11 10.74
C GLN A 103 16.78 -14.07 11.48
N SER A 104 16.53 -12.77 11.27
CA SER A 104 17.24 -11.69 11.97
C SER A 104 16.91 -11.62 13.46
N MET A 105 15.65 -11.90 13.84
CA MET A 105 15.21 -11.96 15.24
C MET A 105 15.66 -13.24 15.96
N ALA A 106 16.02 -14.29 15.22
CA ALA A 106 16.46 -15.57 15.77
C ALA A 106 17.96 -15.63 16.11
N ARG A 107 18.75 -14.56 15.87
CA ARG A 107 20.16 -14.50 16.29
C ARG A 107 20.26 -14.02 17.75
N PRO A 108 20.69 -14.86 18.72
CA PRO A 108 21.04 -14.40 20.06
C PRO A 108 22.32 -13.56 19.99
N GLY A 109 22.39 -12.49 20.79
CA GLY A 109 23.47 -11.51 20.76
C GLY A 109 24.87 -12.12 20.81
N SER A 110 25.72 -11.73 19.85
CA SER A 110 27.16 -11.98 19.94
C SER A 110 27.85 -10.87 20.75
N SER A 111 28.49 -11.30 21.83
CA SER A 111 29.65 -10.68 22.51
C SER A 111 29.42 -9.53 23.48
N SER A 112 29.15 -9.86 24.75
CA SER A 112 29.84 -9.21 25.87
C SER A 112 31.11 -10.01 26.21
N LYS A 113 32.24 -9.67 25.57
CA LYS A 113 33.56 -10.01 26.12
C LYS A 113 33.77 -9.10 27.33
N ALA A 114 33.36 -9.54 28.51
CA ALA A 114 33.76 -8.89 29.75
C ALA A 114 35.24 -9.18 29.99
N PHE A 115 36.01 -8.10 30.00
CA PHE A 115 37.44 -8.03 30.20
C PHE A 115 37.80 -8.63 31.58
N ALA A 116 38.66 -9.65 31.59
CA ALA A 116 39.26 -10.15 32.82
C ALA A 116 40.44 -9.25 33.18
N GLY A 117 40.49 -8.82 34.44
CA GLY A 117 41.73 -8.38 35.06
C GLY A 117 41.50 -7.64 36.38
N PRO A 118 42.59 -7.36 37.10
CA PRO A 118 43.68 -8.27 37.48
C PRO A 118 43.34 -9.07 38.76
#